data_AF-A0AAP0C036-F1
#
_entry.id   AF-A0AAP0C036-F1
#
_cell.length_a   1.000
_cell.length_b   1.000
_cell.length_c   1.000
_cell.angle_alpha   90.00
_cell.angle_beta   90.00
_cell.angle_gamma   90.00
#
_symmetry.space_group_name_H-M   'P 1'
#
loop_
_entity.id
_entity.type
_entity.pdbx_description
1 polymer ?
#
loop_
_entity_poly.entity_id
_entity_poly.type
_entity_poly.pdbx_seq_one_letter_code
_entity_poly.pdbx_strand_id
1 'polypeptide(L)'
;MVMVHGDNFGLVLPPKVVEVQIIVIPMFDKNYDVEAIFAACSLSVQTLRATRFRVEHYFRDIYSVGWKFYAWERKDVPLRIEIKLKCI
;
A
#
# COMPACT_ATOMS: atom_id res chain seq x y z
N MET A 1 -25.02 -3.45 -1.32
CA MET A 1 -23.82 -4.20 -1.77
C MET A 1 -22.77 -4.40 -0.66
N VAL A 2 -23.11 -4.21 0.61
CA VAL A 2 -22.17 -4.33 1.75
C VAL A 2 -22.16 -5.75 2.36
N MET A 3 -23.31 -6.41 2.46
CA MET A 3 -23.45 -7.73 3.09
C MET A 3 -22.71 -8.88 2.38
N VAL A 4 -22.46 -8.78 1.07
CA VAL A 4 -21.86 -9.88 0.29
C VAL A 4 -20.33 -9.89 0.40
N HIS A 5 -19.72 -8.76 0.74
CA HIS A 5 -18.28 -8.59 0.76
C HIS A 5 -17.74 -8.24 2.15
N GLY A 6 -18.52 -8.37 3.22
CA GLY A 6 -18.00 -8.16 4.58
C GLY A 6 -17.22 -9.37 5.06
N ASP A 7 -16.00 -9.15 5.57
CA ASP A 7 -15.18 -10.12 6.30
C ASP A 7 -14.92 -9.60 7.73
N ASN A 8 -14.36 -10.46 8.60
CA ASN A 8 -14.02 -10.15 9.99
C ASN A 8 -13.02 -8.99 10.13
N PHE A 9 -12.29 -8.66 9.06
CA PHE A 9 -11.25 -7.64 9.05
C PHE A 9 -11.63 -6.34 8.31
N GLY A 10 -12.74 -6.32 7.56
CA GLY A 10 -13.15 -5.18 6.74
C GLY A 10 -14.15 -5.52 5.64
N LEU A 11 -14.32 -4.63 4.66
CA LEU A 11 -15.15 -4.82 3.48
C LEU A 11 -14.26 -5.18 2.28
N VAL A 12 -14.43 -6.33 1.66
CA VAL A 12 -13.67 -6.70 0.45
C VAL A 12 -14.30 -6.04 -0.77
N LEU A 13 -14.01 -4.77 -1.02
CA LEU A 13 -14.63 -4.06 -2.14
C LEU A 13 -14.07 -4.50 -3.51
N PRO A 14 -14.92 -4.62 -4.55
CA PRO A 14 -14.46 -4.90 -5.90
C PRO A 14 -13.49 -3.82 -6.41
N PRO A 15 -12.42 -4.18 -7.16
CA PRO A 15 -11.43 -3.22 -7.66
C PRO A 15 -12.01 -2.08 -8.51
N LYS A 16 -13.21 -2.25 -9.07
CA LYS A 16 -13.88 -1.21 -9.86
C LYS A 16 -14.44 -0.06 -9.00
N VAL A 17 -14.74 -0.29 -7.72
CA VAL A 17 -15.49 0.63 -6.86
C VAL A 17 -14.59 1.35 -5.85
N VAL A 18 -13.47 0.74 -5.43
CA VAL A 18 -12.55 1.29 -4.42
C VAL A 18 -11.88 2.60 -4.86
N GLU A 19 -11.68 3.54 -3.95
CA GLU A 19 -10.94 4.78 -4.26
C GLU A 19 -9.47 4.49 -4.59
N VAL A 20 -8.80 3.73 -3.72
CA VAL A 20 -7.42 3.28 -3.91
C VAL A 20 -7.43 1.78 -4.21
N GLN A 21 -6.85 1.40 -5.35
CA GLN A 21 -6.73 -0.01 -5.75
C GLN A 21 -5.43 -0.63 -5.22
N ILE A 22 -4.35 0.15 -5.23
CA ILE A 22 -3.03 -0.32 -4.85
C ILE A 22 -2.41 0.68 -3.88
N ILE A 23 -1.95 0.20 -2.72
CA ILE A 23 -1.16 0.99 -1.78
C ILE A 23 0.29 0.50 -1.77
N VAL A 24 1.23 1.41 -1.97
CA VAL A 24 2.66 1.15 -1.86
C VAL A 24 3.13 1.57 -0.47
N ILE A 25 3.64 0.61 0.30
CA ILE A 25 4.11 0.82 1.67
C ILE A 25 5.61 0.54 1.72
N PRO A 26 6.44 1.54 2.03
CA PRO A 26 7.87 1.34 2.26
C PRO A 26 8.09 0.59 3.58
N MET A 27 8.94 -0.44 3.53
CA MET A 27 9.44 -1.17 4.68
C MET A 27 10.94 -0.95 4.79
N PHE A 28 11.35 -0.29 5.86
CA PHE A 28 12.75 -0.01 6.16
C PHE A 28 12.96 -0.08 7.68
N ASP A 29 14.13 -0.57 8.08
CA ASP A 29 14.62 -0.39 9.44
C ASP A 29 15.43 0.92 9.52
N LYS A 30 15.63 1.42 10.74
CA LYS A 30 16.31 2.70 11.02
C LYS A 30 17.73 2.83 10.44
N ASN A 31 18.34 1.73 10.03
CA ASN A 31 19.72 1.67 9.55
C ASN A 31 19.85 1.68 8.02
N TYR A 32 18.74 1.76 7.28
CA TYR A 32 18.74 1.68 5.81
C TYR A 32 18.61 3.04 5.14
N ASP A 33 19.04 3.09 3.88
CA ASP A 33 18.83 4.22 2.99
C ASP A 33 17.34 4.38 2.66
N VAL A 34 16.68 5.27 3.41
CA VAL A 34 15.25 5.58 3.27
C VAL A 34 14.97 6.29 1.94
N GLU A 35 15.93 7.09 1.43
CA GLU A 35 15.76 7.84 0.19
C GLU A 35 15.68 6.90 -1.01
N ALA A 36 16.56 5.90 -1.07
CA ALA A 36 16.53 4.87 -2.11
C ALA A 36 15.18 4.12 -2.14
N ILE A 37 14.63 3.78 -0.97
CA ILE A 37 13.33 3.11 -0.86
C ILE A 37 12.19 4.03 -1.32
N PHE A 38 12.21 5.30 -0.92
CA PHE A 38 11.19 6.27 -1.33
C PHE A 38 11.24 6.56 -2.83
N ALA A 39 12.44 6.60 -3.43
CA ALA A 39 12.62 6.71 -4.86
C ALA A 39 12.03 5.49 -5.59
N ALA A 40 12.34 4.27 -5.12
CA ALA A 40 11.78 3.04 -5.68
C ALA A 40 10.25 2.96 -5.55
N CYS A 41 9.69 3.41 -4.42
CA CYS A 41 8.24 3.51 -4.23
C CYS A 41 7.62 4.52 -5.20
N SER A 42 8.21 5.71 -5.32
CA SER A 42 7.70 6.75 -6.23
C SER A 42 7.73 6.30 -7.68
N LEU A 43 8.80 5.65 -8.11
CA LEU A 43 8.92 5.07 -9.45
C LEU A 43 7.83 4.02 -9.68
N SER A 44 7.65 3.10 -8.74
CA SER A 44 6.63 2.04 -8.82
C SER A 44 5.21 2.61 -8.94
N VAL A 45 4.90 3.66 -8.17
CA VAL A 45 3.62 4.37 -8.24
C VAL A 45 3.43 5.02 -9.60
N GLN A 46 4.45 5.68 -10.14
CA GLN A 46 4.37 6.31 -11.47
C GLN A 46 4.12 5.28 -12.56
N THR A 47 4.85 4.16 -12.56
CA THR A 47 4.67 3.08 -13.53
C THR A 47 3.26 2.48 -13.46
N LEU A 48 2.73 2.23 -12.27
CA LEU A 48 1.40 1.65 -12.12
C LEU A 48 0.29 2.65 -12.46
N ARG A 49 0.47 3.94 -12.16
CA ARG A 49 -0.47 4.99 -12.57
C ARG A 49 -0.53 5.13 -14.09
N ALA A 50 0.58 4.94 -14.81
CA ALA A 50 0.59 4.94 -16.28
C ALA A 50 -0.29 3.82 -16.87
N THR A 51 -0.46 2.71 -16.15
CA THR A 51 -1.32 1.58 -16.55
C THR A 51 -2.79 1.71 -16.14
N ARG A 52 -3.25 2.92 -15.74
CA ARG A 52 -4.63 3.26 -15.30
C ARG A 52 -5.06 2.68 -13.95
N PHE A 53 -4.14 2.19 -13.11
CA PHE A 53 -4.49 1.81 -11.74
C PHE A 53 -4.53 3.04 -10.82
N ARG A 54 -5.48 3.05 -9.88
CA ARG A 54 -5.54 4.04 -8.80
C ARG A 54 -4.57 3.64 -7.69
N VAL A 55 -3.36 4.18 -7.77
CA VAL A 55 -2.25 3.83 -6.87
C VAL A 55 -1.88 5.01 -5.98
N GLU A 56 -1.70 4.72 -4.70
CA GLU A 56 -1.14 5.65 -3.73
C GLU A 56 0.10 5.07 -3.03
N HIS A 57 0.83 5.95 -2.36
CA HIS A 57 1.99 5.64 -1.53
C HIS A 57 1.79 6.16 -0.11
N TYR A 58 2.37 5.46 0.87
CA TYR A 58 2.32 5.87 2.28
C TYR A 58 3.72 6.09 2.87
N PHE A 59 4.22 7.33 2.82
CA PHE A 59 5.56 7.69 3.31
C PHE A 59 5.64 8.12 4.78
N ARG A 60 4.54 8.06 5.54
CA ARG A 60 4.58 8.47 6.95
C ARG A 60 5.29 7.41 7.78
N ASP A 61 6.37 7.81 8.45
CA ASP A 61 7.19 6.93 9.30
C ASP A 61 6.80 6.94 10.79
N ILE A 62 5.76 7.67 11.15
CA ILE A 62 5.30 7.76 12.54
C ILE A 62 4.60 6.49 13.06
N TYR A 63 4.33 5.52 12.19
CA TYR A 63 3.57 4.31 12.53
C TYR A 63 4.36 3.04 12.22
N SER A 64 4.17 2.01 13.05
CA SER A 64 4.70 0.67 12.77
C SER A 64 4.11 0.08 11.50
N VAL A 65 4.86 -0.81 10.84
CA VAL A 65 4.41 -1.48 9.61
C VAL A 65 3.07 -2.21 9.82
N GLY A 66 2.91 -2.90 10.94
CA GLY A 66 1.66 -3.59 11.28
C GLY A 66 0.47 -2.63 11.39
N TRP A 67 0.67 -1.43 11.95
CA TRP A 67 -0.39 -0.42 11.97
C TRP A 67 -0.72 0.09 10.57
N LYS A 68 0.29 0.32 9.71
CA LYS A 68 0.06 0.72 8.32
C LYS A 68 -0.79 -0.32 7.60
N PHE A 69 -0.50 -1.61 7.78
CA PHE A 69 -1.26 -2.70 7.16
C PHE A 69 -2.71 -2.68 7.61
N TYR A 70 -2.92 -2.62 8.92
CA TYR A 70 -4.26 -2.58 9.50
C TYR A 70 -5.08 -1.36 9.02
N ALA A 71 -4.45 -0.19 8.95
CA ALA A 71 -5.11 1.03 8.51
C ALA A 71 -5.59 0.96 7.05
N TRP A 72 -4.82 0.30 6.18
CA TRP A 72 -5.15 0.17 4.75
C TRP A 72 -6.06 -1.04 4.45
N GLU A 73 -6.02 -2.06 5.30
CA GLU A 73 -6.97 -3.17 5.28
C GLU A 73 -8.38 -2.71 5.67
N ARG A 74 -8.50 -1.84 6.69
CA ARG A 74 -9.77 -1.18 7.04
C ARG A 74 -10.31 -0.22 5.98
N LYS A 75 -9.45 0.24 5.07
CA LYS A 75 -9.83 1.06 3.92
C LYS A 75 -10.14 0.22 2.69
N ASP A 76 -10.14 -1.10 2.84
CA ASP A 76 -10.57 -2.03 1.81
C ASP A 76 -9.75 -1.94 0.53
N VAL A 77 -8.46 -1.58 0.67
CA VAL A 77 -7.54 -1.52 -0.46
C VAL A 77 -7.20 -2.95 -0.90
N PRO A 78 -7.53 -3.34 -2.14
CA PRO A 78 -7.45 -4.74 -2.55
C PRO A 78 -6.02 -5.25 -2.76
N LEU A 79 -5.06 -4.37 -3.06
CA LEU A 79 -3.66 -4.74 -3.27
C LEU A 79 -2.72 -3.86 -2.46
N ARG A 80 -1.76 -4.51 -1.80
CA ARG A 80 -0.66 -3.86 -1.09
C ARG A 80 0.67 -4.30 -1.70
N ILE A 81 1.53 -3.33 -1.98
CA ILE A 81 2.90 -3.57 -2.44
C ILE A 81 3.85 -3.14 -1.33
N GLU A 82 4.65 -4.09 -0.87
CA GLU A 82 5.65 -3.91 0.17
C GLU A 82 7.02 -3.80 -0.49
N ILE A 83 7.67 -2.65 -0.35
CA ILE A 83 9.00 -2.41 -0.91
C ILE A 83 10.01 -2.39 0.23
N LYS A 84 10.96 -3.31 0.17
CA LYS A 84 12.07 -3.43 1.12
C LYS A 84 13.39 -3.54 0.39
N LEU A 85 14.43 -2.98 0.96
CA LEU A 85 15.81 -3.26 0.55
C LEU A 85 16.13 -4.70 0.96
N LYS A 86 16.38 -5.56 -0.03
CA LYS A 86 16.93 -6.90 0.21
C LYS A 86 18.44 -6.79 -0.01
N CYS A 87 19.22 -6.87 1.06
CA CYS A 87 20.65 -7.12 0.93
C CYS A 87 20.85 -8.53 0.34
N ILE A 88 21.66 -8.59 -0.72
CA ILE A 88 22.21 -9.83 -1.30
C ILE A 88 23.43 -10.22 -0.48
#